data_AF-A0A963BLT9-F1
#
_entry.id   AF-A0A963BLT9-F1
#
_cell.length_a   1.000
_cell.length_b   1.000
_cell.length_c   1.000
_cell.angle_alpha   90.00
_cell.angle_beta   90.00
_cell.angle_gamma   90.00
#
_symmetry.space_group_name_H-M   'P 1'
#
loop_
_entity.id
_entity.type
_entity.pdbx_description
1 polymer ?
#
loop_
_entity_poly.entity_id
_entity_poly.type
_entity_poly.pdbx_seq_one_letter_code
_entity_poly.pdbx_strand_id
1 'polypeptide(L)'
;MDTTFHSGGNSTVNVHDVQQIQVSANSAVMNSGELIYWQSLVFLGREGLELGKVTVFLEDPAAALPIGDQPPYWGNELAGNTDLDGASPF
;
A
#
# COMPACT_ATOMS: atom_id res chain seq x y z
N MET A 1 1.95 5.49 -29.45
CA MET A 1 0.58 5.50 -28.91
C MET A 1 0.71 6.04 -27.51
N ASP A 2 0.35 7.31 -27.38
CA ASP A 2 0.55 8.11 -26.17
C ASP A 2 -0.80 8.17 -25.45
N THR A 3 -0.83 7.79 -24.20
CA THR A 3 -2.01 8.01 -23.35
C THR A 3 -1.50 8.46 -22.00
N THR A 4 -1.05 9.70 -21.97
CA THR A 4 -0.79 10.41 -20.73
C THR A 4 -2.13 10.76 -20.08
N PHE A 5 -2.49 10.04 -19.01
CA PHE A 5 -3.60 10.44 -18.15
C PHE A 5 -3.11 11.51 -17.17
N HIS A 6 -3.44 12.77 -17.44
CA HIS A 6 -3.37 13.83 -16.44
C HIS A 6 -4.79 14.05 -15.89
N SER A 7 -5.15 13.39 -14.79
CA SER A 7 -6.30 13.81 -13.99
C SER A 7 -5.81 14.58 -12.77
N GLY A 8 -5.84 15.91 -12.85
CA GLY A 8 -5.77 16.80 -11.69
C GLY A 8 -7.05 16.77 -10.86
N GLY A 9 -7.54 15.57 -10.55
CA GLY A 9 -8.71 15.32 -9.73
C GLY A 9 -8.43 14.12 -8.84
N ASN A 10 -8.73 14.25 -7.54
CA ASN A 10 -8.67 13.14 -6.60
C ASN A 10 -9.58 12.02 -7.11
N SER A 11 -8.99 10.96 -7.67
CA SER A 11 -9.72 9.77 -8.06
C SER A 11 -9.67 8.78 -6.91
N THR A 12 -10.82 8.52 -6.30
CA THR A 12 -10.92 7.52 -5.22
C THR A 12 -11.33 6.19 -5.80
N VAL A 13 -10.60 5.13 -5.44
CA VAL A 13 -10.96 3.74 -5.72
C VAL A 13 -11.30 3.08 -4.39
N ASN A 14 -12.51 2.53 -4.29
CA ASN A 14 -12.95 1.75 -3.14
C ASN A 14 -12.97 0.28 -3.54
N VAL A 15 -12.30 -0.58 -2.76
CA VAL A 15 -12.31 -2.03 -2.93
C VAL A 15 -13.01 -2.63 -1.73
N HIS A 16 -14.09 -3.37 -1.97
CA HIS A 16 -14.91 -3.98 -0.92
C HIS A 16 -14.55 -5.46 -0.73
N ASP A 17 -14.95 -6.04 0.41
CA ASP A 17 -14.77 -7.47 0.74
C ASP A 17 -13.32 -7.97 0.80
N VAL A 18 -12.37 -7.05 1.02
CA VAL A 18 -10.95 -7.36 1.21
C VAL A 18 -10.73 -8.08 2.55
N GLN A 19 -10.19 -9.29 2.50
CA GLN A 19 -9.81 -10.08 3.67
C GLN A 19 -8.31 -9.99 3.98
N GLN A 20 -7.49 -9.81 2.95
CA GLN A 20 -6.04 -9.70 3.08
C GLN A 20 -5.50 -8.72 2.04
N ILE A 21 -4.45 -7.97 2.40
CA ILE A 21 -3.68 -7.16 1.46
C ILE A 21 -2.26 -7.73 1.45
N GLN A 22 -1.82 -8.20 0.28
CA GLN A 22 -0.43 -8.61 0.09
C GLN A 22 0.37 -7.44 -0.45
N VAL A 23 1.42 -7.06 0.27
CA VAL A 23 2.32 -5.97 -0.10
C VAL A 23 3.63 -6.56 -0.62
N SER A 24 4.11 -6.07 -1.76
CA SER A 24 5.44 -6.38 -2.29
C SER A 24 6.13 -5.11 -2.75
N ALA A 25 7.42 -4.95 -2.42
CA ALA A 25 8.25 -3.87 -2.95
C ALA A 25 9.34 -4.44 -3.84
N ASN A 26 9.64 -3.73 -4.92
CA ASN A 26 10.58 -4.16 -5.95
C ASN A 26 11.38 -2.96 -6.45
N SER A 27 12.54 -3.25 -7.03
CA SER A 27 13.39 -2.26 -7.69
C SER A 27 14.02 -2.85 -8.95
N ALA A 28 14.28 -2.01 -9.95
CA ALA A 28 15.01 -2.41 -11.15
C ALA A 28 15.85 -1.25 -11.69
N VAL A 29 16.94 -1.60 -12.38
CA VAL A 29 17.72 -0.65 -13.17
C VAL A 29 17.16 -0.64 -14.59
N MET A 30 16.68 0.50 -15.05
CA MET A 30 16.21 0.68 -16.42
C MET A 30 17.39 0.66 -17.41
N ASN A 31 17.11 0.49 -18.71
CA ASN A 31 18.14 0.55 -19.76
C ASN A 31 18.89 1.90 -19.78
N SER A 32 18.29 2.97 -19.24
CA SER A 32 18.91 4.28 -19.05
C SER A 32 19.97 4.32 -17.93
N GLY A 33 20.07 3.27 -17.11
CA GLY A 33 20.86 3.24 -15.88
C GLY A 33 20.14 3.84 -14.67
N GLU A 34 18.92 4.34 -14.85
CA GLU A 34 18.09 4.88 -13.77
C GLU A 34 17.52 3.76 -12.90
N LEU A 35 17.55 3.96 -11.57
CA LEU A 35 16.97 3.04 -10.61
C LEU A 35 15.52 3.42 -10.36
N ILE A 36 14.60 2.48 -10.60
CA ILE A 36 13.18 2.63 -10.31
C ILE A 36 12.77 1.76 -9.14
N TYR A 37 11.81 2.26 -8.36
CA TYR A 37 11.21 1.57 -7.22
C TYR A 37 9.70 1.53 -7.40
N TRP A 38 9.09 0.41 -7.07
CA TRP A 38 7.64 0.32 -7.02
C TRP A 38 7.16 -0.64 -5.95
N GLN A 39 5.96 -0.37 -5.46
CA GLN A 39 5.25 -1.23 -4.53
C GLN A 39 3.93 -1.68 -5.15
N SER A 40 3.58 -2.95 -4.96
CA SER A 40 2.30 -3.52 -5.38
C SER A 40 1.50 -3.95 -4.15
N LEU A 41 0.25 -3.50 -4.10
CA LEU A 41 -0.76 -3.91 -3.13
C LEU A 41 -1.77 -4.79 -3.87
N VAL A 42 -1.83 -6.07 -3.51
CA VAL A 42 -2.80 -7.03 -4.05
C VAL A 42 -3.89 -7.23 -3.01
N PHE A 43 -5.12 -6.88 -3.35
CA PHE A 43 -6.29 -7.03 -2.50
C PHE A 43 -6.88 -8.42 -2.72
N LEU A 44 -6.91 -9.23 -1.67
CA LEU A 44 -7.43 -10.60 -1.70
C LEU A 44 -8.72 -10.68 -0.91
N GLY A 45 -9.74 -11.27 -1.53
CA GLY A 45 -11.01 -11.60 -0.92
C GLY A 45 -11.00 -12.99 -0.32
N ARG A 46 -12.20 -13.55 -0.16
CA ARG A 46 -12.39 -14.91 0.37
C ARG A 46 -11.62 -15.93 -0.46
N GLU A 47 -11.03 -16.91 0.23
CA GLU A 47 -10.30 -18.04 -0.39
C GLU A 47 -9.12 -17.60 -1.27
N GLY A 48 -8.58 -16.40 -1.03
CA GLY A 48 -7.43 -15.87 -1.77
C GLY A 48 -7.76 -15.34 -3.16
N LEU A 49 -9.04 -15.09 -3.47
CA LEU A 49 -9.44 -14.49 -4.74
C LEU A 49 -8.86 -13.08 -4.88
N GLU A 50 -8.13 -12.79 -5.96
CA GLU A 50 -7.68 -11.43 -6.26
C GLU A 50 -8.86 -10.52 -6.64
N LEU A 51 -9.09 -9.49 -5.84
CA LEU A 51 -10.11 -8.47 -6.06
C LEU A 51 -9.57 -7.26 -6.83
N GLY A 52 -8.25 -7.05 -6.77
CA GLY A 52 -7.58 -6.01 -7.52
C GLY A 52 -6.13 -5.82 -7.10
N LYS A 53 -5.44 -4.98 -7.87
CA LYS A 53 -4.04 -4.63 -7.66
C LYS A 53 -3.79 -3.15 -7.90
N VAL A 54 -3.08 -2.52 -6.97
CA VAL A 54 -2.55 -1.16 -7.14
C VAL A 54 -1.03 -1.23 -7.18
N THR A 55 -0.43 -0.62 -8.19
CA THR A 55 1.03 -0.47 -8.29
C THR A 55 1.38 1.00 -8.18
N VAL A 56 2.22 1.34 -7.21
CA VAL A 56 2.70 2.70 -6.96
C VAL A 56 4.18 2.74 -7.30
N PHE A 57 4.57 3.62 -8.22
CA PHE A 57 5.97 3.92 -8.49
C PHE A 57 6.43 4.99 -7.49
N LEU A 58 7.57 4.76 -6.85
CA LEU A 58 8.06 5.57 -5.75
C LEU A 58 9.28 6.37 -6.21
N GLU A 59 9.29 7.67 -5.89
CA GLU A 59 10.48 8.50 -6.06
C GLU A 59 11.57 8.14 -5.03
N ASP A 60 11.16 7.72 -3.82
CA ASP A 60 12.04 7.30 -2.73
C ASP A 60 11.57 5.95 -2.15
N PRO A 61 12.42 4.92 -2.06
CA PRO A 61 12.06 3.63 -1.47
C PRO A 61 11.64 3.73 0.01
N ALA A 62 12.05 4.77 0.74
CA ALA A 62 11.66 4.98 2.14
C ALA A 62 10.16 5.29 2.30
N ALA A 63 9.47 5.69 1.23
CA ALA A 63 8.02 5.92 1.22
C ALA A 63 7.19 4.62 1.10
N ALA A 64 7.83 3.47 0.91
CA ALA A 64 7.14 2.19 0.78
C ALA A 64 6.41 1.81 2.08
N LEU A 65 5.21 1.24 1.94
CA LEU A 65 4.53 0.63 3.08
C LEU A 65 5.35 -0.57 3.60
N PRO A 66 5.27 -0.88 4.90
CA PRO A 66 5.89 -2.08 5.45
C PRO A 66 5.43 -3.35 4.70
N ILE A 67 6.37 -4.26 4.45
CA ILE A 67 6.10 -5.57 3.86
C ILE A 67 5.86 -6.57 4.98
N GLY A 68 4.85 -7.44 4.83
CA GLY A 68 4.54 -8.53 5.74
C GLY A 68 3.13 -8.46 6.28
N ASP A 69 2.80 -9.40 7.17
CA ASP A 69 1.52 -9.41 7.86
C ASP A 69 1.50 -8.30 8.90
N GLN A 70 0.92 -7.15 8.53
CA GLN A 70 0.59 -6.16 9.53
C GLN A 70 -0.63 -6.64 10.33
N PRO A 71 -0.55 -6.69 11.67
CA PRO A 71 -1.74 -6.89 12.47
C PRO A 71 -2.74 -5.77 12.15
N PRO A 72 -4.06 -6.00 12.27
CA PRO A 72 -5.05 -4.99 11.97
C PRO A 72 -4.81 -3.77 12.88
N TYR A 73 -4.22 -2.71 12.32
CA TYR A 73 -4.18 -1.42 12.97
C TYR A 73 -5.55 -0.77 12.70
N TRP A 74 -6.47 -0.98 13.62
CA TRP A 74 -7.54 -0.01 13.79
C TRP A 74 -6.89 1.10 14.57
N GLY A 75 -6.79 2.31 14.01
CA GLY A 75 -6.33 3.47 14.77
C GLY A 75 -7.05 3.47 16.12
N ASN A 76 -6.29 3.51 17.21
CA ASN A 76 -6.78 3.41 18.59
C ASN A 76 -7.59 4.66 19.01
N GLU A 77 -8.57 5.07 18.21
CA GLU A 77 -9.45 6.22 18.48
C GLU A 77 -10.93 5.82 18.63
N LEU A 78 -11.23 4.51 18.66
CA LEU A 78 -12.61 4.03 18.88
C LEU A 78 -12.87 3.45 20.28
N ALA A 79 -11.94 3.57 21.22
CA ALA A 79 -12.20 3.30 22.64
C ALA A 79 -11.71 4.49 23.48
N GLY A 80 -12.66 5.24 24.04
CA GLY A 80 -12.37 6.38 24.90
C GLY A 80 -11.57 6.00 26.15
N ASN A 81 -10.80 6.97 26.66
CA ASN A 81 -10.11 6.97 27.95
C ASN A 81 -9.54 5.61 28.39
N THR A 82 -8.31 5.34 28.00
CA THR A 82 -7.39 4.58 28.87
C THR A 82 -5.97 5.07 28.62
N ASP A 83 -5.24 5.24 29.71
CA ASP A 83 -3.99 5.99 29.83
C ASP A 83 -3.03 5.86 28.64
N LEU A 84 -2.61 7.02 28.14
CA LEU A 84 -1.41 7.17 27.34
C LEU A 84 -0.21 6.92 28.26
N ASP A 85 0.24 5.67 28.32
CA ASP A 85 1.62 5.41 28.68
C ASP A 85 2.26 4.41 27.74
N GLY A 86 3.30 4.90 27.07
CA GLY A 86 4.48 4.10 26.82
C GLY A 86 4.46 3.15 25.63
N ALA A 87 5.02 3.66 24.53
CA ALA A 87 5.77 2.92 23.52
C ALA A 87 4.96 2.07 22.53
N SER A 88 4.93 2.55 21.28
CA SER A 88 5.04 1.66 20.11
C SER A 88 6.38 0.93 20.16
N PRO A 89 6.42 -0.41 20.12
CA PRO A 89 7.61 -1.14 19.73
C PRO A 89 7.36 -1.78 18.36
N PHE A 90 7.91 -1.12 17.34
CA PHE A 90 8.17 -1.63 15.98
C PHE A 90 6.96 -1.88 15.07
#